data_AF-R4UBH0-F1
#
_entry.id   AF-R4UBH0-F1
#
_cell.length_a   1.000
_cell.length_b   1.000
_cell.length_c   1.000
_cell.angle_alpha   90.00
_cell.angle_beta   90.00
_cell.angle_gamma   90.00
#
_symmetry.space_group_name_H-M   'P 1'
#
loop_
_entity.id
_entity.type
_entity.pdbx_description
1 polymer ?
#
loop_
_entity_poly.entity_id
_entity_poly.type
_entity_poly.pdbx_seq_one_letter_code
_entity_poly.pdbx_strand_id
1 'polypeptide(L)'
;MDQTSTIATQKIKQKINYKQNIIELSKNWRFWTKLLIGFLPILSMIIFSSFQVAKILWFRANHVFPSFWVAKYSTTLAELESWSVFQSVFQVYFRNIFLYTSYSTIIFSAFFLNSAFNTKHEGDGKYDNSYFGLWTLVIMGFTIFFYNLSLFITKDYQTWTWNHWISMFLQHSLVPIVGVIYFLLFYQHKTTFSYNRNKMLIWWGYSGAAILGYYFIFTVLGYILKASGAWKLFPDMSYSGYFPYDFMEFTNQNATYTGGVVPMAVQTFLIYFAFILIISGLYFGFYFAIVKRVKYQNNLLKNHS
;
A
#
# COMPACT_ATOMS: atom_id res chain seq x y z
N MET A 1 14.06 14.97 -53.23
CA MET A 1 14.60 15.09 -51.86
C MET A 1 14.13 13.87 -51.08
N ASP A 2 15.09 13.09 -50.58
CA ASP A 2 14.91 11.67 -50.25
C ASP A 2 14.45 11.47 -48.80
N GLN A 3 13.14 11.33 -48.60
CA GLN A 3 12.50 11.16 -47.28
C GLN A 3 13.00 9.92 -46.53
N THR A 4 13.49 8.92 -47.25
CA THR A 4 14.02 7.65 -46.74
C THR A 4 15.32 7.83 -45.94
N SER A 5 16.18 8.74 -46.40
CA SER A 5 17.44 9.11 -45.74
C SER A 5 17.18 9.80 -44.40
N THR A 6 16.21 10.71 -44.35
CA THR A 6 15.88 11.51 -43.16
C THR A 6 15.28 10.65 -42.04
N ILE A 7 14.42 9.69 -42.39
CA ILE A 7 13.80 8.74 -41.45
C ILE A 7 14.85 7.80 -40.84
N ALA A 8 15.80 7.32 -41.63
CA ALA A 8 16.89 6.45 -41.14
C ALA A 8 17.81 7.19 -40.18
N THR A 9 18.19 8.44 -40.48
CA THR A 9 19.03 9.26 -39.60
C THR A 9 18.32 9.62 -38.29
N GLN A 10 17.01 9.91 -38.32
CA GLN A 10 16.23 10.14 -37.11
C GLN A 10 16.16 8.89 -36.23
N LYS A 11 15.86 7.71 -36.79
CA LYS A 11 15.83 6.45 -36.03
C LYS A 11 17.18 6.11 -35.38
N ILE A 12 18.29 6.35 -36.08
CA ILE A 12 19.64 6.12 -35.56
C ILE A 12 19.97 7.11 -34.44
N LYS A 13 19.68 8.41 -34.60
CA LYS A 13 19.86 9.41 -33.54
C LYS A 13 19.02 9.10 -32.30
N GLN A 14 17.78 8.68 -32.49
CA GLN A 14 16.88 8.29 -31.39
C GLN A 14 17.40 7.06 -30.65
N LYS A 15 17.93 6.06 -31.37
CA LYS A 15 18.54 4.85 -30.79
C LYS A 15 19.85 5.12 -30.04
N ILE A 16 20.70 6.03 -30.55
CA ILE A 16 21.94 6.45 -29.87
C ILE A 16 21.60 7.23 -28.59
N ASN A 17 20.63 8.16 -28.66
CA ASN A 17 20.17 8.94 -27.52
C ASN A 17 19.52 8.05 -26.45
N TYR A 18 18.77 7.02 -26.85
CA TYR A 18 18.22 6.02 -25.92
C TYR A 18 19.31 5.23 -25.17
N LYS A 19 20.34 4.75 -25.88
CA LYS A 19 21.46 4.03 -25.26
C LYS A 19 22.25 4.91 -24.28
N GLN A 20 22.52 6.16 -24.63
CA GLN A 20 23.21 7.11 -23.75
C GLN A 20 22.37 7.43 -22.51
N ASN A 21 21.06 7.63 -22.66
CA ASN A 21 20.15 7.84 -21.53
C ASN A 21 20.11 6.64 -20.57
N ILE A 22 20.14 5.40 -21.06
CA ILE A 22 20.22 4.20 -20.20
C ILE A 22 21.52 4.17 -19.41
N ILE A 23 22.66 4.48 -20.04
CA ILE A 23 23.98 4.49 -19.37
C ILE A 23 24.04 5.57 -18.29
N GLU A 24 23.41 6.73 -18.52
CA GLU A 24 23.32 7.78 -17.50
C GLU A 24 22.39 7.40 -16.34
N LEU A 25 21.24 6.80 -16.64
CA LEU A 25 20.30 6.32 -15.61
C LEU A 25 20.91 5.19 -14.77
N SER A 26 21.66 4.27 -15.38
CA SER A 26 22.27 3.14 -14.67
C SER A 26 23.39 3.56 -13.71
N LYS A 27 23.93 4.77 -13.84
CA LYS A 27 24.91 5.35 -12.90
C LYS A 27 24.24 6.22 -11.82
N ASN A 28 22.95 6.50 -11.94
CA ASN A 28 22.25 7.39 -11.02
C ASN A 28 21.71 6.60 -9.81
N TRP A 29 22.27 6.84 -8.62
CA TRP A 29 21.83 6.17 -7.40
C TRP A 29 20.35 6.42 -7.09
N ARG A 30 19.81 7.62 -7.42
CA ARG A 30 18.40 7.96 -7.23
C ARG A 30 17.48 7.08 -8.06
N PHE A 31 17.90 6.78 -9.30
CA PHE A 31 17.16 5.86 -10.16
C PHE A 31 17.03 4.49 -9.49
N TRP A 32 18.17 3.90 -9.08
CA TRP A 32 18.18 2.57 -8.45
C TRP A 32 17.43 2.52 -7.12
N THR A 33 17.59 3.54 -6.26
CA THR A 33 16.88 3.60 -4.98
C THR A 33 15.37 3.59 -5.19
N LYS A 34 14.84 4.45 -6.08
CA LYS A 34 13.41 4.47 -6.40
C LYS A 34 12.94 3.19 -7.06
N LEU A 35 13.73 2.63 -7.96
CA LEU A 35 13.42 1.36 -8.61
C LEU A 35 13.28 0.23 -7.58
N LEU A 36 14.20 0.14 -6.62
CA LEU A 36 14.14 -0.86 -5.55
C LEU A 36 12.94 -0.63 -4.61
N ILE A 37 12.71 0.63 -4.19
CA ILE A 37 11.55 1.00 -3.36
C ILE A 37 10.23 0.63 -4.06
N GLY A 38 10.15 0.87 -5.37
CA GLY A 38 8.96 0.58 -6.15
C GLY A 38 8.78 -0.90 -6.49
N PHE A 39 9.85 -1.61 -6.82
CA PHE A 39 9.79 -2.98 -7.33
C PHE A 39 9.74 -4.05 -6.24
N LEU A 40 10.53 -3.92 -5.18
CA LEU A 40 10.63 -4.94 -4.13
C LEU A 40 9.29 -5.26 -3.44
N PRO A 41 8.42 -4.29 -3.12
CA PRO A 41 7.12 -4.60 -2.52
C PRO A 41 6.23 -5.42 -3.45
N ILE A 42 6.18 -5.08 -4.75
CA ILE A 42 5.40 -5.83 -5.76
C ILE A 42 5.94 -7.25 -5.93
N LEU A 43 7.26 -7.38 -6.06
CA LEU A 43 7.90 -8.70 -6.19
C LEU A 43 7.60 -9.55 -4.95
N SER A 44 7.65 -8.97 -3.75
CA SER A 44 7.29 -9.65 -2.51
C SER A 44 5.83 -10.13 -2.52
N MET A 45 4.89 -9.28 -2.95
CA MET A 45 3.47 -9.66 -3.06
C MET A 45 3.27 -10.85 -4.01
N ILE A 46 3.94 -10.83 -5.17
CA ILE A 46 3.86 -11.92 -6.16
C ILE A 46 4.43 -13.21 -5.58
N ILE A 47 5.64 -13.17 -5.02
CA ILE A 47 6.31 -14.35 -4.44
C ILE A 47 5.47 -14.94 -3.30
N PHE A 48 4.98 -14.09 -2.38
CA PHE A 48 4.21 -14.55 -1.22
C PHE A 48 2.90 -15.20 -1.65
N SER A 49 2.16 -14.57 -2.57
CA SER A 49 0.92 -15.12 -3.13
C SER A 49 1.18 -16.46 -3.83
N SER A 50 2.23 -16.52 -4.65
CA SER A 50 2.56 -17.72 -5.44
C SER A 50 2.97 -18.89 -4.55
N PHE A 51 3.71 -18.62 -3.47
CA PHE A 51 4.10 -19.63 -2.50
C PHE A 51 2.89 -20.19 -1.74
N GLN A 52 1.94 -19.35 -1.33
CA GLN A 52 0.71 -19.80 -0.67
C GLN A 52 -0.17 -20.63 -1.61
N VAL A 53 -0.29 -20.22 -2.88
CA VAL A 53 -0.99 -21.01 -3.92
C VAL A 53 -0.31 -22.35 -4.15
N ALA A 54 1.03 -22.38 -4.28
CA ALA A 54 1.77 -23.62 -4.46
C ALA A 54 1.56 -24.59 -3.29
N LYS A 55 1.51 -24.09 -2.04
CA LYS A 55 1.16 -24.91 -0.87
C LYS A 55 -0.23 -25.51 -0.98
N ILE A 56 -1.24 -24.74 -1.39
CA ILE A 56 -2.61 -25.25 -1.57
C ILE A 56 -2.62 -26.40 -2.59
N LEU A 57 -1.96 -26.20 -3.72
CA LEU A 57 -1.93 -27.17 -4.82
C LEU A 57 -1.16 -28.44 -4.43
N TRP A 58 -0.04 -28.31 -3.70
CA TRP A 58 0.83 -29.42 -3.34
C TRP A 58 0.30 -30.27 -2.18
N PHE A 59 -0.28 -29.63 -1.15
CA PHE A 59 -0.77 -30.31 0.05
C PHE A 59 -2.28 -30.63 0.00
N ARG A 60 -2.94 -30.38 -1.14
CA ARG A 60 -4.36 -30.69 -1.40
C ARG A 60 -5.34 -30.18 -0.34
N ALA A 61 -5.29 -28.88 -0.02
CA ALA A 61 -6.18 -28.17 0.93
C ALA A 61 -6.20 -28.67 2.40
N ASN A 62 -5.96 -29.97 2.64
CA ASN A 62 -5.80 -30.57 3.95
C ASN A 62 -4.63 -29.91 4.67
N HIS A 63 -4.88 -29.38 5.87
CA HIS A 63 -3.92 -28.65 6.70
C HIS A 63 -3.42 -27.31 6.14
N VAL A 64 -4.06 -26.76 5.09
CA VAL A 64 -3.68 -25.43 4.59
C VAL A 64 -4.25 -24.31 5.47
N PHE A 65 -5.41 -24.55 6.08
CA PHE A 65 -5.99 -23.65 7.06
C PHE A 65 -5.35 -23.91 8.44
N PRO A 66 -4.69 -22.91 9.04
CA PRO A 66 -4.18 -23.07 10.39
C PRO A 66 -5.31 -23.39 11.37
N SER A 67 -5.08 -24.26 12.34
CA SER A 67 -6.10 -24.68 13.32
C SER A 67 -6.71 -23.50 14.10
N PHE A 68 -5.98 -22.38 14.25
CA PHE A 68 -6.50 -21.16 14.87
C PHE A 68 -7.62 -20.48 14.08
N TRP A 69 -7.81 -20.83 12.80
CA TRP A 69 -8.89 -20.29 11.95
C TRP A 69 -10.26 -20.81 12.36
N VAL A 70 -10.34 -22.02 12.92
CA VAL A 70 -11.59 -22.63 13.39
C VAL A 70 -12.24 -21.74 14.45
N ALA A 71 -11.45 -21.32 15.44
CA ALA A 71 -11.90 -20.39 16.47
C ALA A 71 -12.13 -18.98 15.93
N LYS A 72 -11.39 -18.55 14.90
CA LYS A 72 -11.52 -17.21 14.29
C LYS A 72 -12.87 -17.06 13.58
N TYR A 73 -13.18 -17.94 12.62
CA TYR A 73 -14.36 -17.80 11.75
C TYR A 73 -15.68 -18.27 12.36
N SER A 74 -15.69 -18.68 13.62
CA SER A 74 -16.86 -19.35 14.22
C SER A 74 -17.37 -20.49 13.31
N THR A 75 -16.44 -21.18 12.64
CA THR A 75 -16.68 -22.25 11.66
C THR A 75 -16.07 -23.54 12.19
N THR A 76 -16.40 -24.67 11.60
CA THR A 76 -15.75 -25.94 11.94
C THR A 76 -14.53 -26.17 11.06
N LEU A 77 -13.53 -26.89 11.56
CA LEU A 77 -12.40 -27.34 10.72
C LEU A 77 -12.91 -28.10 9.49
N ALA A 78 -13.95 -28.91 9.68
CA ALA A 78 -14.63 -29.64 8.62
C ALA A 78 -15.23 -28.72 7.54
N GLU A 79 -15.77 -27.55 7.90
CA GLU A 79 -16.28 -26.59 6.92
C GLU A 79 -15.14 -25.91 6.15
N LEU A 80 -14.01 -25.59 6.78
CA LEU A 80 -12.82 -25.06 6.09
C LEU A 80 -12.19 -26.12 5.16
N GLU A 81 -12.11 -27.37 5.62
CA GLU A 81 -11.58 -28.50 4.85
C GLU A 81 -12.51 -28.93 3.71
N SER A 82 -13.80 -28.54 3.74
CA SER A 82 -14.75 -28.79 2.65
C SER A 82 -14.53 -27.90 1.41
N TRP A 83 -13.65 -26.90 1.49
CA TRP A 83 -13.43 -25.95 0.40
C TRP A 83 -12.71 -26.62 -0.77
N SER A 84 -13.24 -26.40 -1.98
CA SER A 84 -12.56 -26.81 -3.20
C SER A 84 -11.20 -26.10 -3.34
N VAL A 85 -10.24 -26.75 -4.01
CA VAL A 85 -8.94 -26.16 -4.34
C VAL A 85 -9.11 -24.79 -5.02
N PHE A 86 -10.10 -24.67 -5.90
CA PHE A 86 -10.43 -23.41 -6.57
C PHE A 86 -10.80 -22.30 -5.57
N GLN A 87 -11.69 -22.59 -4.61
CA GLN A 87 -12.08 -21.63 -3.57
C GLN A 87 -10.89 -21.21 -2.71
N SER A 88 -10.03 -22.16 -2.32
CA SER A 88 -8.84 -21.89 -1.51
C SER A 88 -7.82 -21.03 -2.26
N VAL A 89 -7.57 -21.29 -3.55
CA VAL A 89 -6.68 -20.47 -4.38
C VAL A 89 -7.25 -19.07 -4.57
N PHE A 90 -8.55 -18.97 -4.87
CA PHE A 90 -9.22 -17.69 -5.07
C PHE A 90 -9.18 -16.84 -3.80
N GLN A 91 -9.41 -17.45 -2.64
CA GLN A 91 -9.26 -16.82 -1.33
C GLN A 91 -7.87 -16.23 -1.13
N VAL A 92 -6.80 -16.96 -1.48
CA VAL A 92 -5.42 -16.47 -1.34
C VAL A 92 -5.18 -15.26 -2.23
N TYR A 93 -5.65 -15.28 -3.48
CA TYR A 93 -5.54 -14.10 -4.35
C TYR A 93 -6.33 -12.92 -3.80
N PHE A 94 -7.55 -13.14 -3.32
CA PHE A 94 -8.37 -12.09 -2.76
C PHE A 94 -7.72 -11.45 -1.53
N ARG A 95 -7.23 -12.27 -0.61
CA ARG A 95 -6.47 -11.83 0.57
C ARG A 95 -5.23 -11.03 0.19
N ASN A 96 -4.45 -11.47 -0.80
CA ASN A 96 -3.18 -10.81 -1.09
C ASN A 96 -3.30 -9.61 -2.05
N ILE A 97 -4.42 -9.43 -2.75
CA ILE A 97 -4.58 -8.34 -3.73
C ILE A 97 -5.55 -7.26 -3.25
N PHE A 98 -6.65 -7.64 -2.60
CA PHE A 98 -7.73 -6.72 -2.28
C PHE A 98 -7.66 -6.11 -0.87
N LEU A 99 -6.71 -6.53 -0.03
CA LEU A 99 -6.47 -5.89 1.26
C LEU A 99 -5.95 -4.45 1.09
N TYR A 100 -6.26 -3.59 2.07
CA TYR A 100 -5.85 -2.19 2.06
C TYR A 100 -4.33 -2.06 1.98
N THR A 101 -3.60 -2.95 2.67
CA THR A 101 -2.15 -3.06 2.61
C THR A 101 -1.67 -3.24 1.18
N SER A 102 -2.22 -4.21 0.45
CA SER A 102 -1.91 -4.49 -0.96
C SER A 102 -2.23 -3.31 -1.89
N TYR A 103 -3.40 -2.68 -1.71
CA TYR A 103 -3.78 -1.47 -2.44
C TYR A 103 -2.76 -0.34 -2.22
N SER A 104 -2.39 -0.09 -0.96
CA SER A 104 -1.42 0.95 -0.62
C SER A 104 -0.03 0.65 -1.19
N THR A 105 0.39 -0.62 -1.17
CA THR A 105 1.65 -1.08 -1.77
C THR A 105 1.67 -0.85 -3.27
N ILE A 106 0.59 -1.18 -3.98
CA ILE A 106 0.50 -0.98 -5.43
C ILE A 106 0.62 0.49 -5.79
N ILE A 107 -0.09 1.38 -5.08
CA ILE A 107 -0.03 2.84 -5.34
C ILE A 107 1.37 3.38 -5.06
N PHE A 108 1.95 3.01 -3.92
CA PHE A 108 3.29 3.41 -3.53
C PHE A 108 4.34 2.95 -4.55
N SER A 109 4.26 1.70 -4.97
CA SER A 109 5.11 1.13 -5.99
C SER A 109 4.95 1.83 -7.33
N ALA A 110 3.70 2.09 -7.76
CA ALA A 110 3.44 2.82 -9.00
C ALA A 110 4.03 4.23 -8.99
N PHE A 111 3.92 4.97 -7.88
CA PHE A 111 4.55 6.27 -7.72
C PHE A 111 6.07 6.20 -7.87
N PHE A 112 6.72 5.30 -7.14
CA PHE A 112 8.18 5.18 -7.15
C PHE A 112 8.73 4.66 -8.47
N LEU A 113 8.04 3.73 -9.13
CA LEU A 113 8.41 3.26 -10.46
C LEU A 113 8.29 4.38 -11.50
N ASN A 114 7.17 5.12 -11.51
CA ASN A 114 7.02 6.28 -12.40
C ASN A 114 8.11 7.32 -12.15
N SER A 115 8.39 7.63 -10.87
CA SER A 115 9.45 8.56 -10.51
C SER A 115 10.85 8.04 -10.89
N ALA A 116 11.11 6.73 -10.82
CA ALA A 116 12.37 6.14 -11.27
C ALA A 116 12.58 6.37 -12.77
N PHE A 117 11.59 6.05 -13.61
CA PHE A 117 11.68 6.28 -15.05
C PHE A 117 11.70 7.77 -15.43
N ASN A 118 11.23 8.64 -14.54
CA ASN A 118 11.28 10.09 -14.70
C ASN A 118 12.40 10.77 -13.88
N THR A 119 13.49 10.07 -13.54
CA THR A 119 14.52 10.58 -12.60
C THR A 119 15.14 11.93 -12.99
N LYS A 120 15.21 12.26 -14.28
CA LYS A 120 15.76 13.55 -14.76
C LYS A 120 14.81 14.74 -14.58
N HIS A 121 13.51 14.47 -14.49
CA HIS A 121 12.44 15.47 -14.31
C HIS A 121 11.54 15.08 -13.13
N GLU A 122 12.17 14.55 -12.07
CA GLU A 122 11.47 14.08 -10.87
C GLU A 122 10.64 15.23 -10.29
N GLY A 123 9.36 14.99 -9.99
CA GLY A 123 8.45 16.01 -9.48
C GLY A 123 7.60 16.72 -10.54
N ASP A 124 7.89 16.56 -11.83
CA ASP A 124 7.20 17.26 -12.91
C ASP A 124 6.11 16.46 -13.62
N GLY A 125 6.06 15.13 -13.48
CA GLY A 125 5.09 14.31 -14.18
C GLY A 125 3.72 14.23 -13.48
N LYS A 126 2.76 13.63 -14.19
CA LYS A 126 1.37 13.52 -13.74
C LYS A 126 1.21 12.64 -12.49
N TYR A 127 1.98 11.55 -12.42
CA TYR A 127 1.90 10.54 -11.36
C TYR A 127 3.12 10.53 -10.43
N ASP A 128 4.05 11.46 -10.62
CA ASP A 128 5.20 11.69 -9.75
C ASP A 128 5.33 13.17 -9.36
N ASN A 129 4.23 13.94 -9.31
CA ASN A 129 4.29 15.28 -8.72
C ASN A 129 4.17 15.23 -7.19
N SER A 130 4.57 16.32 -6.53
CA SER A 130 4.63 16.37 -5.06
C SER A 130 3.26 16.25 -4.35
N TYR A 131 2.14 16.64 -4.98
CA TYR A 131 0.81 16.46 -4.39
C TYR A 131 0.38 14.98 -4.44
N PHE A 132 0.55 14.34 -5.58
CA PHE A 132 0.27 12.91 -5.72
C PHE A 132 1.22 12.06 -4.86
N GLY A 133 2.49 12.46 -4.76
CA GLY A 133 3.46 11.87 -3.86
C GLY A 133 3.08 12.02 -2.38
N LEU A 134 2.64 13.21 -1.94
CA LEU A 134 2.12 13.43 -0.59
C LEU A 134 0.93 12.50 -0.31
N TRP A 135 -0.05 12.45 -1.21
CA TRP A 135 -1.21 11.57 -1.08
C TRP A 135 -0.80 10.09 -0.95
N THR A 136 0.14 9.65 -1.79
CA THR A 136 0.71 8.30 -1.78
C THR A 136 1.42 7.98 -0.46
N LEU A 137 2.23 8.92 0.04
CA LEU A 137 2.93 8.76 1.31
C LEU A 137 1.99 8.73 2.50
N VAL A 138 0.89 9.48 2.49
CA VAL A 138 -0.10 9.43 3.57
C VAL A 138 -0.79 8.08 3.59
N ILE A 139 -1.17 7.55 2.42
CA ILE A 139 -1.73 6.19 2.28
C ILE A 139 -0.76 5.14 2.81
N MET A 140 0.51 5.18 2.38
CA MET A 140 1.52 4.22 2.82
C MET A 140 1.92 4.41 4.29
N GLY A 141 2.06 5.65 4.75
CA GLY A 141 2.36 5.96 6.15
C GLY A 141 1.25 5.48 7.08
N PHE A 142 -0.01 5.62 6.66
CA PHE A 142 -1.15 5.04 7.37
C PHE A 142 -1.02 3.52 7.41
N THR A 143 -0.72 2.85 6.29
CA THR A 143 -0.50 1.39 6.26
C THR A 143 0.60 0.96 7.21
N ILE A 144 1.78 1.58 7.17
CA ILE A 144 2.92 1.25 8.04
C ILE A 144 2.49 1.39 9.50
N PHE A 145 1.91 2.53 9.87
CA PHE A 145 1.51 2.78 11.25
C PHE A 145 0.42 1.82 11.71
N PHE A 146 -0.63 1.68 10.91
CA PHE A 146 -1.78 0.86 11.22
C PHE A 146 -1.41 -0.63 11.34
N TYR A 147 -0.66 -1.14 10.36
CA TYR A 147 -0.22 -2.53 10.35
C TYR A 147 0.69 -2.84 11.54
N ASN A 148 1.72 -2.01 11.80
CA ASN A 148 2.62 -2.24 12.93
C ASN A 148 1.92 -2.09 14.29
N LEU A 149 1.00 -1.14 14.43
CA LEU A 149 0.19 -1.00 15.65
C LEU A 149 -0.69 -2.23 15.86
N SER A 150 -1.36 -2.70 14.81
CA SER A 150 -2.18 -3.91 14.85
C SER A 150 -1.36 -5.11 15.34
N LEU A 151 -0.16 -5.33 14.75
CA LEU A 151 0.71 -6.45 15.13
C LEU A 151 1.13 -6.39 16.60
N PHE A 152 1.44 -5.19 17.10
CA PHE A 152 1.85 -5.02 18.49
C PHE A 152 0.70 -5.36 19.45
N ILE A 153 -0.52 -4.93 19.13
CA ILE A 153 -1.72 -5.17 19.94
C ILE A 153 -2.11 -6.66 19.89
N THR A 154 -2.13 -7.28 18.71
CA THR A 154 -2.57 -8.67 18.54
C THR A 154 -1.51 -9.69 18.94
N LYS A 155 -0.23 -9.27 19.01
CA LYS A 155 0.94 -10.14 19.21
C LYS A 155 1.12 -11.20 18.11
N ASP A 156 0.52 -11.00 16.94
CA ASP A 156 0.58 -11.97 15.82
C ASP A 156 2.01 -12.31 15.40
N TYR A 157 2.94 -11.37 15.57
CA TYR A 157 4.35 -11.53 15.23
C TYR A 157 5.04 -12.71 15.95
N GLN A 158 4.48 -13.19 17.06
CA GLN A 158 5.01 -14.33 17.82
C GLN A 158 4.89 -15.66 17.07
N THR A 159 3.97 -15.75 16.11
CA THR A 159 3.68 -16.98 15.36
C THR A 159 4.26 -16.97 13.94
N TRP A 160 4.99 -15.92 13.59
CA TRP A 160 5.43 -15.68 12.23
C TRP A 160 6.63 -16.54 11.83
N THR A 161 6.45 -17.29 10.75
CA THR A 161 7.55 -17.93 10.03
C THR A 161 8.39 -16.89 9.26
N TRP A 162 9.62 -17.24 8.89
CA TRP A 162 10.58 -16.37 8.19
C TRP A 162 10.01 -15.64 6.96
N ASN A 163 9.20 -16.32 6.14
CA ASN A 163 8.58 -15.71 4.97
C ASN A 163 7.56 -14.61 5.31
N HIS A 164 6.89 -14.67 6.46
CA HIS A 164 6.02 -13.58 6.94
C HIS A 164 6.86 -12.37 7.35
N TRP A 165 7.99 -12.58 8.01
CA TRP A 165 8.93 -11.50 8.33
C TRP A 165 9.47 -10.81 7.08
N ILE A 166 9.90 -11.56 6.07
CA ILE A 166 10.30 -10.99 4.77
C ILE A 166 9.16 -10.15 4.18
N SER A 167 7.95 -10.69 4.13
CA SER A 167 6.78 -9.98 3.61
C SER A 167 6.56 -8.66 4.35
N MET A 168 6.63 -8.67 5.67
CA MET A 168 6.50 -7.47 6.49
C MET A 168 7.59 -6.43 6.18
N PHE A 169 8.87 -6.84 6.12
CA PHE A 169 9.96 -5.92 5.83
C PHE A 169 9.85 -5.28 4.44
N LEU A 170 9.45 -6.06 3.44
CA LEU A 170 9.37 -5.60 2.05
C LEU A 170 8.09 -4.81 1.75
N GLN A 171 6.95 -5.15 2.36
CA GLN A 171 5.66 -4.58 1.98
C GLN A 171 5.12 -3.55 2.97
N HIS A 172 5.48 -3.64 4.27
CA HIS A 172 4.78 -2.91 5.33
C HIS A 172 5.69 -2.17 6.33
N SER A 173 7.02 -2.32 6.22
CA SER A 173 7.97 -1.68 7.14
C SER A 173 9.19 -1.10 6.42
N LEU A 174 10.32 -1.83 6.36
CA LEU A 174 11.61 -1.26 5.98
C LEU A 174 11.60 -0.56 4.62
N VAL A 175 11.18 -1.24 3.56
CA VAL A 175 11.20 -0.66 2.20
C VAL A 175 10.24 0.54 2.09
N PRO A 176 8.97 0.45 2.55
CA PRO A 176 8.09 1.60 2.65
C PRO A 176 8.65 2.79 3.45
N ILE A 177 9.24 2.54 4.63
CA ILE A 177 9.87 3.57 5.48
C ILE A 177 11.00 4.26 4.71
N VAL A 178 11.86 3.48 4.05
CA VAL A 178 12.94 4.01 3.21
C VAL A 178 12.38 4.89 2.09
N GLY A 179 11.25 4.53 1.48
CA GLY A 179 10.61 5.39 0.48
C GLY A 179 10.00 6.67 1.05
N VAL A 180 9.37 6.63 2.24
CA VAL A 180 8.92 7.85 2.93
C VAL A 180 10.11 8.78 3.18
N ILE A 181 11.21 8.25 3.73
CA ILE A 181 12.44 9.02 3.98
C ILE A 181 13.00 9.57 2.67
N TYR A 182 13.06 8.76 1.61
CA TYR A 182 13.54 9.19 0.31
C TYR A 182 12.71 10.36 -0.24
N PHE A 183 11.38 10.22 -0.18
CA PHE A 183 10.49 11.25 -0.69
C PHE A 183 10.63 12.57 0.08
N LEU A 184 10.82 12.53 1.39
CA LEU A 184 10.95 13.75 2.20
C LEU A 184 12.32 14.42 2.07
N LEU A 185 13.40 13.65 1.92
CA LEU A 185 14.77 14.16 2.01
C LEU A 185 15.48 14.29 0.66
N PHE A 186 15.29 13.34 -0.26
CA PHE A 186 16.09 13.26 -1.49
C PHE A 186 15.31 13.63 -2.76
N TYR A 187 13.99 13.57 -2.70
CA TYR A 187 13.10 13.89 -3.81
C TYR A 187 13.23 15.34 -4.28
N GLN A 188 13.21 15.52 -5.59
CA GLN A 188 13.10 16.81 -6.24
C GLN A 188 11.63 17.24 -6.22
N HIS A 189 11.29 18.08 -5.25
CA HIS A 189 9.96 18.68 -5.20
C HIS A 189 9.89 19.85 -6.17
N LYS A 190 8.74 20.00 -6.82
CA LYS A 190 8.53 21.12 -7.74
C LYS A 190 8.56 22.44 -6.97
N THR A 191 9.27 23.44 -7.50
CA THR A 191 9.39 24.77 -6.88
C THR A 191 8.04 25.45 -6.65
N THR A 192 7.03 25.09 -7.45
CA THR A 192 5.64 25.57 -7.33
C THR A 192 4.85 24.91 -6.19
N PHE A 193 5.38 23.90 -5.51
CA PHE A 193 4.76 23.34 -4.32
C PHE A 193 5.01 24.27 -3.12
N SER A 194 4.15 25.27 -3.01
CA SER A 194 4.14 26.24 -1.92
C SER A 194 2.88 26.09 -1.05
N TYR A 195 2.90 26.72 0.12
CA TYR A 195 1.74 26.76 1.00
C TYR A 195 0.52 27.35 0.25
N ASN A 196 -0.54 26.55 0.16
CA ASN A 196 -1.81 26.96 -0.40
C ASN A 196 -2.92 26.23 0.36
N ARG A 197 -3.69 26.97 1.16
CA ARG A 197 -4.74 26.42 2.03
C ARG A 197 -5.76 25.58 1.26
N ASN A 198 -6.23 26.06 0.12
CA ASN A 198 -7.28 25.37 -0.65
C ASN A 198 -6.76 24.06 -1.22
N LYS A 199 -5.59 24.07 -1.87
CA LYS A 199 -4.96 22.83 -2.38
C LYS A 199 -4.64 21.87 -1.24
N MET A 200 -4.14 22.38 -0.11
CA MET A 200 -3.85 21.58 1.07
C MET A 200 -5.11 20.86 1.58
N LEU A 201 -6.23 21.55 1.73
CA LEU A 201 -7.48 20.94 2.22
C LEU A 201 -8.10 19.97 1.21
N ILE A 202 -8.03 20.28 -0.09
CA ILE A 202 -8.53 19.37 -1.15
C ILE A 202 -7.76 18.04 -1.13
N TRP A 203 -6.43 18.09 -1.10
CA TRP A 203 -5.59 16.89 -1.09
C TRP A 203 -5.67 16.13 0.25
N TRP A 204 -5.89 16.83 1.36
CA TRP A 204 -6.22 16.18 2.65
C TRP A 204 -7.53 15.40 2.53
N GLY A 205 -8.55 16.01 1.92
CA GLY A 205 -9.83 15.36 1.62
C GLY A 205 -9.65 14.12 0.73
N TYR A 206 -8.81 14.18 -0.30
CA TYR A 206 -8.51 13.00 -1.14
C TYR A 206 -7.79 11.88 -0.37
N SER A 207 -6.87 12.21 0.54
CA SER A 207 -6.24 11.21 1.42
C SER A 207 -7.27 10.59 2.36
N GLY A 208 -8.12 11.40 2.99
CA GLY A 208 -9.22 10.93 3.85
C GLY A 208 -10.19 10.03 3.08
N ALA A 209 -10.64 10.45 1.90
CA ALA A 209 -11.57 9.70 1.07
C ALA A 209 -10.99 8.35 0.60
N ALA A 210 -9.71 8.29 0.23
CA ALA A 210 -9.07 7.04 -0.19
C ALA A 210 -9.02 6.01 0.96
N ILE A 211 -8.70 6.46 2.16
CA ILE A 211 -8.54 5.58 3.33
C ILE A 211 -9.92 5.24 3.90
N LEU A 212 -10.66 6.24 4.38
CA LEU A 212 -11.96 6.03 5.01
C LEU A 212 -12.96 5.40 4.03
N GLY A 213 -12.92 5.79 2.76
CA GLY A 213 -13.75 5.22 1.70
C GLY A 213 -13.44 3.76 1.44
N TYR A 214 -12.16 3.34 1.42
CA TYR A 214 -11.81 1.93 1.33
C TYR A 214 -12.45 1.13 2.46
N TYR A 215 -12.21 1.54 3.71
CA TYR A 215 -12.73 0.80 4.87
C TYR A 215 -14.26 0.79 4.89
N PHE A 216 -14.91 1.92 4.60
CA PHE A 216 -16.36 2.01 4.51
C PHE A 216 -16.94 1.08 3.42
N ILE A 217 -16.41 1.13 2.20
CA ILE A 217 -16.89 0.32 1.08
C ILE A 217 -16.73 -1.18 1.39
N PHE A 218 -15.55 -1.60 1.85
CA PHE A 218 -15.31 -3.01 2.17
C PHE A 218 -16.12 -3.48 3.37
N THR A 219 -16.40 -2.61 4.34
CA THR A 219 -17.33 -2.91 5.42
C THR A 219 -18.76 -3.11 4.91
N VAL A 220 -19.28 -2.22 4.05
CA VAL A 220 -20.61 -2.36 3.45
C VAL A 220 -20.71 -3.61 2.58
N LEU A 221 -19.70 -3.86 1.73
CA LEU A 221 -19.62 -5.09 0.93
C LEU A 221 -19.63 -6.33 1.82
N GLY A 222 -18.90 -6.30 2.94
CA GLY A 222 -18.93 -7.34 3.95
C GLY A 222 -20.33 -7.68 4.44
N TYR A 223 -21.15 -6.67 4.75
CA TYR A 223 -22.55 -6.89 5.13
C TYR A 223 -23.39 -7.53 4.06
N ILE A 224 -23.27 -7.04 2.83
CA ILE A 224 -24.03 -7.57 1.69
C ILE A 224 -23.68 -9.05 1.49
N LEU A 225 -22.38 -9.38 1.51
CA LEU A 225 -21.89 -10.75 1.34
C LEU A 225 -22.27 -11.67 2.49
N LYS A 226 -22.31 -11.16 3.73
CA LYS A 226 -22.84 -11.88 4.89
C LYS A 226 -24.32 -12.22 4.67
N ALA A 227 -25.12 -11.22 4.32
CA ALA A 227 -26.56 -11.37 4.11
C ALA A 227 -26.88 -12.34 2.95
N SER A 228 -26.03 -12.38 1.92
CA SER A 228 -26.21 -13.26 0.75
C SER A 228 -25.55 -14.65 0.89
N GLY A 229 -24.91 -14.96 2.02
CA GLY A 229 -24.17 -16.22 2.22
C GLY A 229 -22.91 -16.37 1.36
N ALA A 230 -22.45 -15.31 0.69
CA ALA A 230 -21.30 -15.32 -0.23
C ALA A 230 -19.97 -14.91 0.44
N TRP A 231 -19.96 -14.78 1.77
CA TRP A 231 -18.81 -14.36 2.58
C TRP A 231 -17.57 -15.24 2.41
N LYS A 232 -17.73 -16.50 1.98
CA LYS A 232 -16.63 -17.47 1.75
C LYS A 232 -15.60 -17.01 0.71
N LEU A 233 -15.89 -15.96 -0.07
CA LEU A 233 -14.93 -15.35 -0.99
C LEU A 233 -13.91 -14.41 -0.31
N PHE A 234 -14.14 -14.01 0.95
CA PHE A 234 -13.33 -13.01 1.67
C PHE A 234 -12.94 -13.40 3.11
N PRO A 235 -12.72 -14.69 3.43
CA PRO A 235 -12.60 -15.13 4.82
C PRO A 235 -11.48 -14.42 5.55
N ASP A 236 -10.34 -14.10 4.94
CA ASP A 236 -9.18 -13.63 5.72
C ASP A 236 -9.03 -12.12 5.82
N MET A 237 -10.16 -11.44 5.73
CA MET A 237 -10.22 -10.02 5.95
C MET A 237 -10.60 -9.70 7.41
N SER A 238 -11.30 -10.56 8.17
CA SER A 238 -11.65 -10.26 9.57
C SER A 238 -11.90 -11.52 10.40
N TYR A 239 -12.17 -11.39 11.70
CA TYR A 239 -12.52 -12.50 12.58
C TYR A 239 -13.68 -13.31 12.00
N SER A 240 -14.71 -12.64 11.53
CA SER A 240 -15.89 -13.26 10.91
C SER A 240 -15.77 -13.54 9.41
N GLY A 241 -14.72 -13.04 8.78
CA GLY A 241 -14.39 -13.26 7.40
C GLY A 241 -15.20 -12.53 6.34
N TYR A 242 -15.71 -11.34 6.68
CA TYR A 242 -16.33 -10.44 5.68
C TYR A 242 -15.98 -8.95 5.85
N PHE A 243 -15.40 -8.52 6.97
CA PHE A 243 -14.83 -7.16 7.12
C PHE A 243 -13.37 -7.09 6.69
N PRO A 244 -12.85 -5.91 6.30
CA PRO A 244 -11.44 -5.71 5.94
C PRO A 244 -10.45 -5.99 7.08
N TYR A 245 -10.89 -5.86 8.35
CA TYR A 245 -10.12 -6.21 9.55
C TYR A 245 -11.03 -6.58 10.74
N ASP A 246 -10.52 -7.37 11.69
CA ASP A 246 -11.23 -7.82 12.90
C ASP A 246 -11.81 -6.65 13.72
N PHE A 247 -11.12 -5.51 13.84
CA PHE A 247 -11.61 -4.37 14.65
C PHE A 247 -12.82 -3.66 14.02
N MET A 248 -13.05 -3.89 12.72
CA MET A 248 -14.21 -3.38 11.99
C MET A 248 -15.43 -4.30 12.14
N GLU A 249 -15.29 -5.45 12.81
CA GLU A 249 -16.41 -6.35 13.09
C GLU A 249 -17.29 -5.77 14.20
N PHE A 250 -18.53 -5.42 13.84
CA PHE A 250 -19.50 -4.83 14.76
C PHE A 250 -20.77 -5.67 14.99
N THR A 251 -20.75 -6.92 14.57
CA THR A 251 -21.79 -7.93 14.82
C THR A 251 -21.33 -9.13 15.64
N ASN A 252 -20.02 -9.38 15.76
CA ASN A 252 -19.49 -10.45 16.60
C ASN A 252 -18.79 -9.88 17.85
N GLN A 253 -19.38 -10.09 19.02
CA GLN A 253 -18.84 -9.60 20.31
C GLN A 253 -17.45 -10.17 20.61
N ASN A 254 -17.12 -11.37 20.13
CA ASN A 254 -15.80 -11.98 20.34
C ASN A 254 -14.69 -11.33 19.50
N ALA A 255 -15.04 -10.54 18.49
CA ALA A 255 -14.09 -9.78 17.68
C ALA A 255 -13.79 -8.38 18.26
N THR A 256 -14.40 -8.04 19.40
CA THR A 256 -14.17 -6.74 20.04
C THR A 256 -12.79 -6.69 20.69
N TYR A 257 -12.04 -5.62 20.44
CA TYR A 257 -10.71 -5.40 21.03
C TYR A 257 -10.79 -5.00 22.50
N THR A 258 -12.02 -4.76 22.99
CA THR A 258 -12.33 -4.42 24.37
C THR A 258 -12.90 -5.62 25.14
N GLY A 259 -12.98 -6.82 24.53
CA GLY A 259 -13.56 -8.00 25.18
C GLY A 259 -15.03 -7.82 25.54
N GLY A 260 -15.77 -7.05 24.74
CA GLY A 260 -17.19 -6.76 24.91
C GLY A 260 -17.50 -5.62 25.87
N VAL A 261 -16.48 -5.01 26.49
CA VAL A 261 -16.64 -3.95 27.50
C VAL A 261 -17.21 -2.67 26.90
N VAL A 262 -16.89 -2.36 25.63
CA VAL A 262 -17.38 -1.17 24.94
C VAL A 262 -18.44 -1.55 23.90
N PRO A 263 -19.58 -0.85 23.83
CA PRO A 263 -20.57 -1.08 22.78
C PRO A 263 -19.95 -0.99 21.39
N MET A 264 -20.31 -1.91 20.49
CA MET A 264 -19.64 -2.05 19.19
C MET A 264 -19.71 -0.76 18.35
N ALA A 265 -20.84 -0.04 18.40
CA ALA A 265 -20.99 1.26 17.74
C ALA A 265 -19.98 2.31 18.24
N VAL A 266 -19.71 2.32 19.56
CA VAL A 266 -18.70 3.20 20.16
C VAL A 266 -17.30 2.78 19.73
N GLN A 267 -17.00 1.48 19.71
CA GLN A 267 -15.73 0.97 19.19
C GLN A 267 -15.51 1.40 17.72
N THR A 268 -16.50 1.21 16.85
CA THR A 268 -16.43 1.61 15.44
C THR A 268 -16.19 3.11 15.31
N PHE A 269 -16.92 3.94 16.06
CA PHE A 269 -16.72 5.39 16.07
C PHE A 269 -15.28 5.76 16.48
N LEU A 270 -14.76 5.17 17.55
CA LEU A 270 -13.41 5.42 18.04
C LEU A 270 -12.34 5.02 17.02
N ILE A 271 -12.54 3.94 16.27
CA ILE A 271 -11.62 3.51 15.22
C ILE A 271 -11.59 4.50 14.06
N TYR A 272 -12.75 4.90 13.55
CA TYR A 272 -12.82 5.91 12.48
C TYR A 272 -12.26 7.26 12.94
N PHE A 273 -12.49 7.63 14.20
CA PHE A 273 -11.87 8.81 14.79
C PHE A 273 -10.34 8.71 14.85
N ALA A 274 -9.81 7.56 15.31
CA ALA A 274 -8.37 7.30 15.30
C ALA A 274 -7.80 7.36 13.88
N PHE A 275 -8.51 6.82 12.88
CA PHE A 275 -8.10 6.92 11.49
C PHE A 275 -7.98 8.38 11.05
N ILE A 276 -8.99 9.21 11.31
CA ILE A 276 -8.96 10.64 10.97
C ILE A 276 -7.77 11.34 11.63
N LEU A 277 -7.48 11.04 12.91
CA LEU A 277 -6.33 11.62 13.61
C LEU A 277 -5.00 11.22 12.98
N ILE A 278 -4.80 9.92 12.70
CA ILE A 278 -3.57 9.41 12.09
C ILE A 278 -3.38 10.02 10.69
N ILE A 279 -4.42 10.02 9.86
CA ILE A 279 -4.40 10.59 8.52
C ILE A 279 -4.05 12.08 8.57
N SER A 280 -4.69 12.82 9.47
CA SER A 280 -4.45 14.26 9.62
C SER A 280 -3.03 14.54 10.09
N GLY A 281 -2.54 13.81 11.10
CA GLY A 281 -1.17 13.93 11.58
C GLY A 281 -0.13 13.67 10.49
N LEU A 282 -0.28 12.57 9.76
CA LEU A 282 0.60 12.22 8.64
C LEU A 282 0.51 13.27 7.52
N TYR A 283 -0.70 13.63 7.10
CA TYR A 283 -0.91 14.56 5.98
C TYR A 283 -0.32 15.94 6.27
N PHE A 284 -0.71 16.56 7.38
CA PHE A 284 -0.21 17.90 7.71
C PHE A 284 1.28 17.88 8.03
N GLY A 285 1.75 16.85 8.75
CA GLY A 285 3.18 16.67 9.02
C GLY A 285 4.02 16.61 7.75
N PHE A 286 3.64 15.75 6.80
CA PHE A 286 4.35 15.64 5.51
C PHE A 286 4.18 16.89 4.65
N TYR A 287 2.98 17.49 4.58
CA TYR A 287 2.75 18.71 3.81
C TYR A 287 3.68 19.84 4.24
N PHE A 288 3.75 20.14 5.54
CA PHE A 288 4.63 21.20 6.05
C PHE A 288 6.11 20.85 5.93
N ALA A 289 6.50 19.57 6.05
CA ALA A 289 7.87 19.13 5.79
C ALA A 289 8.29 19.40 4.34
N ILE A 290 7.42 19.08 3.37
CA ILE A 290 7.68 19.32 1.94
C ILE A 290 7.76 20.82 1.65
N VAL A 291 6.83 21.63 2.17
CA VAL A 291 6.86 23.10 1.99
C VAL A 291 8.18 23.68 2.51
N LYS A 292 8.64 23.24 3.68
CA LYS A 292 9.94 23.65 4.24
C LYS A 292 11.11 23.24 3.33
N ARG A 293 11.08 22.02 2.79
CA ARG A 293 12.10 21.50 1.87
C ARG A 293 12.18 22.29 0.57
N VAL A 294 11.03 22.60 -0.05
CA VAL A 294 10.95 23.39 -1.28
C VAL A 294 11.51 24.79 -1.06
N LYS A 295 11.17 25.44 0.06
CA LYS A 295 11.72 26.76 0.42
C LYS A 295 13.25 26.72 0.53
N TYR A 296 13.79 25.69 1.17
CA TYR A 296 15.24 25.50 1.28
C TYR A 296 15.91 25.30 -0.09
N GLN A 297 15.35 24.43 -0.95
CA GLN A 297 15.85 24.21 -2.31
C GLN A 297 15.86 25.50 -3.15
N ASN A 298 14.80 26.30 -3.06
CA ASN A 298 14.70 27.57 -3.78
C ASN A 298 15.74 28.60 -3.30
N ASN A 299 16.04 28.65 -2.01
CA ASN A 299 17.05 29.56 -1.47
C ASN A 299 18.46 29.18 -1.92
N LEU A 300 18.79 27.88 -1.97
CA LEU A 300 20.08 27.43 -2.50
C LEU A 300 20.27 27.84 -3.96
N LEU A 301 19.24 27.68 -4.79
CA LEU A 301 19.31 28.06 -6.21
C LEU A 301 19.53 29.56 -6.39
N LYS A 302 18.89 30.41 -5.59
CA LYS A 302 19.08 31.88 -5.62
C LYS A 302 20.49 32.33 -5.22
N ASN A 303 21.16 31.57 -4.35
CA ASN A 303 22.50 31.93 -3.88
C ASN A 303 23.61 31.48 -4.85
N HIS A 304 23.27 30.67 -5.86
CA HIS A 304 24.20 30.15 -6.87
C HIS A 304 23.90 30.67 -8.29
N SER A 305 22.93 31.58 -8.43
CA SER A 305 22.58 32.30 -9.66
C SER A 305 23.09 33.73 -9.60
#